data_AF-A0A0D0QUA3-F1
#
_entry.id   AF-A0A0D0QUA3-F1
#
_cell.length_a   1.000
_cell.length_b   1.000
_cell.length_c   1.000
_cell.angle_alpha   90.00
_cell.angle_beta   90.00
_cell.angle_gamma   90.00
#
_symmetry.space_group_name_H-M   'P 1'
#
loop_
_entity.id
_entity.type
_entity.pdbx_description
1 polymer ?
#
loop_
_entity_poly.entity_id
_entity_poly.type
_entity_poly.pdbx_seq_one_letter_code
_entity_poly.pdbx_strand_id
1 'polypeptide(L)'
;MNRLAHHQGIHKFFFTLGLTLQLSKSVIKHLIHIVDALTTKGFSGTLTDIHYWSFHPNHRTTLRHFFTKSPWNEERLLGKLQEWILS
;
A
#
# COMPACT_ATOMS: atom_id res chain seq x y z
N MET A 1 0.11 5.87 -17.71
CA MET A 1 -0.19 4.49 -17.26
C MET A 1 -1.68 4.39 -16.96
N ASN A 2 -2.37 3.33 -17.39
CA ASN A 2 -3.77 3.13 -17.02
C ASN A 2 -3.85 2.84 -15.52
N ARG A 3 -4.32 3.82 -14.73
CA ARG A 3 -4.31 3.77 -13.25
C ARG A 3 -5.16 2.63 -12.69
N LEU A 4 -6.30 2.34 -13.31
CA LEU A 4 -7.17 1.24 -12.91
C LEU A 4 -6.47 -0.09 -13.09
N ALA A 5 -5.81 -0.28 -14.24
CA ALA A 5 -5.02 -1.48 -14.50
C ALA A 5 -3.82 -1.61 -13.53
N HIS A 6 -3.19 -0.49 -13.16
CA HIS A 6 -2.07 -0.49 -12.21
C HIS A 6 -2.52 -0.88 -10.78
N HIS A 7 -3.60 -0.29 -10.28
CA HIS A 7 -4.16 -0.66 -8.97
C HIS A 7 -4.63 -2.11 -8.95
N GLN A 8 -5.17 -2.62 -10.05
CA GLN A 8 -5.50 -4.05 -10.18
C GLN A 8 -4.26 -4.94 -10.08
N GLY A 9 -3.14 -4.55 -10.70
CA GLY A 9 -1.86 -5.25 -10.59
C GLY A 9 -1.37 -5.33 -9.13
N ILE A 10 -1.37 -4.20 -8.43
CA ILE A 10 -0.96 -4.12 -7.02
C ILE A 10 -1.92 -4.94 -6.13
N HIS A 11 -3.23 -4.84 -6.35
CA HIS A 11 -4.21 -5.63 -5.60
C HIS A 11 -4.01 -7.14 -5.83
N LYS A 12 -3.78 -7.55 -7.07
CA LYS A 12 -3.49 -8.95 -7.42
C LYS A 12 -2.22 -9.44 -6.73
N PHE A 13 -1.18 -8.60 -6.65
CA PHE A 13 0.03 -8.92 -5.90
C PHE A 13 -0.25 -9.21 -4.42
N PHE A 14 -0.96 -8.33 -3.72
CA PHE A 14 -1.35 -8.57 -2.33
C PHE A 14 -2.27 -9.79 -2.15
N PHE A 15 -3.11 -10.09 -3.15
CA PHE A 15 -3.93 -11.29 -3.16
C PHE A 15 -3.07 -12.56 -3.25
N THR A 16 -2.09 -12.58 -4.16
CA THR A 16 -1.15 -13.71 -4.31
C THR A 16 -0.34 -13.96 -3.04
N LEU A 17 0.04 -12.91 -2.30
CA LEU A 17 0.69 -13.05 -0.99
C LEU A 17 -0.24 -13.55 0.14
N GLY A 18 -1.54 -13.71 -0.15
CA GLY A 18 -2.55 -14.11 0.83
C GLY A 18 -2.93 -13.02 1.83
N LEU A 19 -2.51 -11.77 1.61
CA LEU A 19 -2.70 -10.66 2.55
C LEU A 19 -4.11 -10.09 2.51
N THR A 20 -4.80 -10.18 1.37
CA THR A 20 -6.20 -9.71 1.23
C THR A 20 -7.20 -10.48 2.09
N LEU A 21 -6.82 -11.68 2.55
CA LEU A 21 -7.63 -12.49 3.47
C LEU A 21 -7.30 -12.23 4.94
N GLN A 22 -6.18 -11.56 5.23
CA GLN A 22 -5.62 -11.42 6.57
C GLN A 22 -5.68 -9.98 7.08
N LEU A 23 -5.64 -9.01 6.16
CA LEU A 23 -5.71 -7.59 6.45
C LEU A 23 -7.09 -7.05 6.09
N SER A 24 -7.53 -6.02 6.83
CA SER A 24 -8.80 -5.37 6.52
C SER A 24 -8.77 -4.69 5.15
N LYS A 25 -9.94 -4.55 4.52
CA LYS A 25 -10.08 -3.84 3.23
C LYS A 25 -9.48 -2.42 3.28
N SER A 26 -9.63 -1.73 4.41
CA SER A 26 -9.06 -0.40 4.61
C SER A 26 -7.54 -0.43 4.57
N VAL A 27 -6.90 -1.38 5.27
CA VAL A 27 -5.44 -1.54 5.27
C VAL A 27 -4.94 -1.84 3.85
N ILE A 28 -5.55 -2.80 3.15
CA ILE A 28 -5.18 -3.12 1.76
C ILE A 28 -5.29 -1.91 0.84
N LYS A 29 -6.34 -1.09 0.98
CA LYS A 29 -6.49 0.14 0.19
C LYS A 29 -5.35 1.12 0.43
N HIS A 30 -4.97 1.37 1.69
CA HIS A 30 -3.84 2.25 2.01
C HIS A 30 -2.52 1.70 1.47
N LEU A 31 -2.28 0.39 1.58
CA LEU A 31 -1.08 -0.26 1.03
C LEU A 31 -1.01 -0.15 -0.50
N ILE A 32 -2.14 -0.32 -1.21
CA ILE A 32 -2.19 -0.13 -2.66
C ILE A 32 -1.77 1.29 -3.03
N HIS A 33 -2.30 2.30 -2.34
CA HIS A 33 -1.93 3.68 -2.58
C HIS A 33 -0.45 3.96 -2.28
N ILE A 34 0.09 3.39 -1.20
CA ILE A 34 1.53 3.52 -0.88
C ILE A 34 2.39 2.95 -2.02
N VAL A 35 2.09 1.75 -2.50
CA VAL A 35 2.82 1.11 -3.62
C VAL A 35 2.64 1.89 -4.93
N ASP A 36 1.45 2.41 -5.20
CA ASP A 36 1.16 3.28 -6.36
C ASP A 36 2.06 4.53 -6.37
N ALA A 37 2.19 5.21 -5.23
CA ALA A 37 3.11 6.34 -5.11
C ALA A 37 4.58 5.93 -5.27
N LEU A 38 5.01 4.85 -4.61
CA LEU A 38 6.39 4.36 -4.64
C LEU A 38 6.85 3.96 -6.05
N THR A 39 5.93 3.48 -6.87
CA THR A 39 6.21 3.05 -8.25
C THR A 39 6.09 4.18 -9.28
N THR A 40 5.71 5.38 -8.83
CA THR A 40 5.61 6.58 -9.67
C THR A 40 6.93 7.37 -9.67
N LYS A 41 7.34 7.87 -10.83
CA LYS A 41 8.54 8.72 -10.96
C LYS A 41 8.39 10.00 -10.14
N GLY A 42 9.40 10.34 -9.35
CA GLY A 42 9.41 11.56 -8.51
C GLY A 42 9.10 11.33 -7.03
N PHE A 43 8.93 10.07 -6.60
CA PHE A 43 8.84 9.75 -5.17
C PHE A 43 10.18 9.99 -4.46
N SER A 44 10.20 10.84 -3.43
CA SER A 44 11.41 11.19 -2.67
C SER A 44 11.46 10.58 -1.26
N GLY A 45 10.46 9.77 -0.89
CA GLY A 45 10.39 9.13 0.43
C GLY A 45 9.41 9.78 1.40
N THR A 46 8.70 10.85 1.03
CA THR A 46 7.88 11.59 1.99
C THR A 46 6.40 11.19 1.98
N LEU A 47 5.71 11.41 3.10
CA LEU A 47 4.25 11.25 3.17
C LEU A 47 3.50 12.18 2.20
N THR A 48 4.10 13.34 1.92
CA THR A 48 3.57 14.29 0.93
C THR A 48 3.62 13.69 -0.47
N ASP A 49 4.71 13.00 -0.81
CA ASP A 49 4.84 12.28 -2.08
C ASP A 49 3.83 11.15 -2.19
N ILE A 50 3.56 10.42 -1.10
CA ILE A 50 2.49 9.42 -1.11
C ILE A 50 1.17 10.08 -1.45
N HIS A 51 0.80 11.16 -0.76
CA HIS A 51 -0.47 11.85 -1.02
C HIS A 51 -0.56 12.44 -2.44
N TYR A 52 0.54 12.97 -2.96
CA TYR A 52 0.58 13.63 -4.27
C TYR A 52 0.61 12.65 -5.44
N TRP A 53 1.40 11.57 -5.32
CA TRP A 53 1.62 10.61 -6.39
C TRP A 53 0.67 9.43 -6.35
N SER A 54 0.23 8.99 -5.16
CA SER A 54 -0.85 8.01 -5.07
C SER A 54 -2.17 8.71 -5.31
N PHE A 55 -3.02 8.13 -6.15
CA PHE A 55 -4.37 8.64 -6.33
C PHE A 55 -5.24 8.25 -5.12
N HIS A 56 -4.90 8.77 -3.94
CA HIS A 56 -5.61 8.53 -2.71
C HIS A 56 -6.72 9.57 -2.56
N PRO A 57 -8.00 9.19 -2.54
CA PRO A 57 -9.11 10.14 -2.43
C PRO A 57 -9.20 10.80 -1.04
N ASN A 58 -8.30 10.44 -0.11
CA ASN A 58 -8.38 10.88 1.27
C ASN A 58 -7.27 11.90 1.54
N HIS A 59 -7.52 12.80 2.49
CA HIS A 59 -6.55 13.80 2.91
C HIS A 59 -5.26 13.16 3.45
N ARG A 60 -4.13 13.87 3.30
CA ARG A 60 -2.82 13.51 3.87
C ARG A 60 -2.89 13.15 5.37
N THR A 61 -3.80 13.74 6.13
CA THR A 61 -4.02 13.43 7.54
C THR A 61 -4.48 11.99 7.76
N THR A 62 -5.28 11.43 6.85
CA THR A 62 -5.69 10.01 6.90
C THR A 62 -4.49 9.08 6.75
N LEU A 63 -3.57 9.38 5.83
CA LEU A 63 -2.31 8.63 5.69
C LEU A 63 -1.46 8.73 6.96
N ARG A 64 -1.34 9.93 7.55
CA ARG A 64 -0.63 10.10 8.83
C ARG A 64 -1.25 9.24 9.94
N HIS A 65 -2.58 9.22 10.05
CA HIS A 65 -3.27 8.39 11.02
C HIS A 65 -3.06 6.91 10.76
N PHE A 66 -3.05 6.48 9.49
CA PHE A 66 -2.75 5.11 9.12
C PHE A 66 -1.39 4.66 9.67
N PHE A 67 -0.32 5.44 9.46
CA PHE A 67 1.02 5.10 9.94
C PHE A 67 1.23 5.23 11.46
N THR A 68 0.48 6.09 12.14
CA THR A 68 0.78 6.43 13.55
C THR A 68 -0.23 5.87 14.55
N LYS A 69 -1.43 5.51 14.10
CA LYS A 69 -2.54 5.15 14.99
C LYS A 69 -3.34 3.94 14.56
N SER A 70 -3.15 3.41 13.33
CA SER A 70 -3.96 2.30 12.86
C SER A 70 -3.52 1.00 13.52
N PRO A 71 -4.42 0.26 14.21
CA PRO A 71 -4.09 -1.05 14.73
C PRO A 71 -4.16 -2.08 13.59
N TRP A 72 -3.02 -2.37 12.96
CA TRP A 72 -2.90 -3.48 12.01
C TRP A 72 -1.54 -4.16 12.16
N ASN A 73 -1.46 -5.44 11.77
CA ASN A 73 -0.26 -6.24 12.00
C ASN A 73 0.75 -6.03 10.86
N GLU A 74 1.68 -5.09 11.07
CA GLU A 74 2.77 -4.79 10.14
C GLU A 74 3.76 -5.97 10.00
N GLU A 75 4.00 -6.71 11.08
CA GLU A 75 4.88 -7.89 11.07
C GLU A 75 4.33 -8.98 10.14
N ARG A 76 3.00 -9.11 10.02
CA ARG A 76 2.37 -10.05 9.10
C ARG A 76 2.66 -9.69 7.64
N LEU A 77 2.61 -8.40 7.30
CA LEU A 77 3.01 -7.95 5.96
C LEU A 77 4.49 -8.24 5.72
N LEU A 78 5.35 -7.89 6.68
CA LEU A 78 6.79 -8.12 6.57
C LEU A 78 7.11 -9.61 6.37
N GLY A 79 6.52 -10.49 7.18
CA GLY A 79 6.72 -11.93 7.07
C GLY A 79 6.30 -12.48 5.71
N LYS A 80 5.15 -12.05 5.17
CA LYS A 80 4.72 -12.45 3.81
C LYS A 80 5.64 -11.94 2.70
N LEU A 81 6.16 -10.73 2.84
CA LEU A 81 7.13 -10.20 1.88
C LEU A 81 8.47 -10.94 1.96
N GLN A 82 8.93 -11.28 3.16
CA GLN A 82 10.15 -12.07 3.36
C GLN A 82 10.01 -13.49 2.79
N GLU A 83 8.89 -14.17 3.08
CA GLU A 83 8.57 -15.49 2.50
C GLU A 83 8.65 -15.44 0.97
N TRP A 84 8.08 -14.40 0.34
CA TRP A 84 8.08 -14.23 -1.11
C TRP A 84 9.46 -13.92 -1.71
N ILE A 85 10.32 -13.19 -1.00
CA ILE A 85 11.69 -12.89 -1.47
C ILE A 85 12.59 -14.12 -1.36
N LEU A 86 12.36 -14.98 -0.37
CA LEU A 86 13.19 -16.15 -0.07
C LEU A 86 12.71 -17.44 -0.76
N SER A 87 11.53 -17.43 -1.38
CA SER A 87 10.98 -18.53 -2.19
C SER A 87 11.50 -18.53 -3.62
#